data_AF-A0AAD5EKV7-F1
#
_entry.id   AF-A0AAD5EKV7-F1
#
_cell.length_a   1.000
_cell.length_b   1.000
_cell.length_c   1.000
_cell.angle_alpha   90.00
_cell.angle_beta   90.00
_cell.angle_gamma   90.00
#
_symmetry.space_group_name_H-M   'P 1'
#
loop_
_entity.id
_entity.type
_entity.pdbx_description
1 polymer ?
#
loop_
_entity_poly.entity_id
_entity_poly.type
_entity_poly.pdbx_seq_one_letter_code
_entity_poly.pdbx_strand_id
1 'polypeptide(L)'
;MIETPTGLFELLPNETILHLSGLLPIADVVSLKRATHDLLPVLAERIDPSRYLQSTGPFADSPELLEVMASHGAVLSGSRALEYFVPGSSTNNSDWDFYVPPMLPSIIAVKNALEKSGVAFESSLESAARKLREKSEVILNQNQIVSIA
;
A
#
# COMPACT_ATOMS: atom_id res chain seq x y z
N MET A 1 -1.43 38.47 -6.97
CA MET A 1 -0.51 37.81 -6.03
C MET A 1 -1.07 38.02 -4.64
N ILE A 2 -1.55 36.96 -3.99
CA ILE A 2 -2.06 37.04 -2.63
C ILE A 2 -0.87 36.74 -1.71
N GLU A 3 -0.32 37.79 -1.09
CA GLU A 3 0.72 37.62 -0.08
C GLU A 3 0.07 37.07 1.19
N THR A 4 0.43 35.85 1.57
CA THR A 4 0.12 35.36 2.92
C THR A 4 1.17 35.89 3.91
N PRO A 5 0.85 36.06 5.20
CA PRO A 5 1.76 36.60 6.21
C PRO A 5 3.07 35.82 6.39
N THR A 6 3.19 34.62 5.82
CA THR A 6 4.32 33.69 5.95
C THR A 6 5.12 33.49 4.67
N GLY A 7 4.88 34.27 3.60
CA GLY A 7 5.60 34.17 2.32
C GLY A 7 4.85 33.42 1.22
N LEU A 8 5.47 33.30 0.04
CA LEU A 8 4.86 32.69 -1.15
C LEU A 8 5.27 31.21 -1.28
N PHE A 9 4.46 30.30 -0.72
CA PHE A 9 4.58 28.87 -1.06
C PHE A 9 4.40 28.62 -2.57
N GLU A 10 3.66 29.49 -3.26
CA GLU A 10 3.43 29.46 -4.72
C GLU A 10 4.71 29.61 -5.57
N LEU A 11 5.86 29.97 -4.98
CA LEU A 11 7.13 30.10 -5.70
C LEU A 11 7.93 28.80 -5.79
N LEU A 12 7.59 27.77 -5.00
CA LEU A 12 8.33 26.51 -5.02
C LEU A 12 7.78 25.59 -6.13
N PRO A 13 8.64 24.88 -6.87
CA PRO A 13 8.20 23.87 -7.82
C PRO A 13 7.36 22.79 -7.12
N ASN A 14 6.33 22.29 -7.81
CA ASN A 14 5.43 21.25 -7.28
C ASN A 14 6.19 20.00 -6.83
N GLU A 15 7.26 19.65 -7.54
CA GLU A 15 8.13 18.51 -7.22
C GLU A 15 8.83 18.72 -5.86
N THR A 16 9.22 19.95 -5.55
CA THR A 16 9.84 20.30 -4.27
C THR A 16 8.83 20.23 -3.14
N ILE A 17 7.62 20.75 -3.36
CA ILE A 17 6.52 20.68 -2.40
C ILE A 17 6.15 19.22 -2.12
N LEU A 18 6.04 18.39 -3.16
CA LEU A 18 5.82 16.95 -3.03
C LEU A 18 6.90 16.28 -2.21
N HIS A 19 8.17 16.52 -2.55
CA HIS A 19 9.29 15.92 -1.84
C HIS A 19 9.27 16.28 -0.35
N LEU A 20 9.08 17.56 -0.02
CA LEU A 20 8.97 18.01 1.37
C LEU A 20 7.76 17.40 2.08
N SER A 21 6.60 17.36 1.42
CA SER A 21 5.38 16.73 1.99
C SER A 21 5.52 15.22 2.18
N GLY A 22 6.36 14.55 1.38
CA GLY A 22 6.72 13.14 1.54
C GLY A 22 7.48 12.86 2.83
N LEU A 23 8.16 13.86 3.39
CA LEU A 23 8.91 13.76 4.65
C LEU A 23 8.05 14.06 5.89
N LEU A 24 6.82 14.53 5.70
CA LEU A 24 5.94 14.94 6.79
C LEU A 24 4.93 13.83 7.14
N PRO A 25 4.57 13.70 8.43
CA PRO A 25 3.40 12.93 8.83
C PRO A 25 2.15 13.39 8.09
N ILE A 26 1.25 12.46 7.77
CA ILE A 26 0.06 12.78 6.96
C ILE A 26 -0.85 13.82 7.63
N ALA A 27 -0.90 13.84 8.96
CA ALA A 27 -1.64 14.83 9.74
C ALA A 27 -1.14 16.26 9.49
N ASP A 28 0.18 16.43 9.33
CA ASP A 28 0.79 17.73 9.07
C ASP A 28 0.54 18.16 7.63
N VAL A 29 0.59 17.22 6.66
CA VAL A 29 0.26 17.50 5.25
C VAL A 29 -1.20 17.94 5.10
N VAL A 30 -2.13 17.27 5.79
CA VAL A 30 -3.56 17.66 5.82
C VAL A 30 -3.73 19.04 6.47
N SER A 31 -2.99 19.32 7.54
CA SER A 31 -3.02 20.63 8.20
C SER A 31 -2.46 21.74 7.29
N LEU A 32 -1.39 21.47 6.56
CA LEU A 32 -0.80 22.37 5.58
C LEU A 32 -1.79 22.65 4.45
N LYS A 33 -2.40 21.62 3.87
CA LYS A 33 -3.43 21.77 2.82
C LYS A 33 -4.55 22.71 3.26
N ARG A 34 -5.07 22.52 4.48
CA ARG A 34 -6.09 23.40 5.08
C ARG A 34 -5.58 24.83 5.29
N ALA A 35 -4.38 25.00 5.86
CA ALA A 35 -3.80 26.32 6.11
C ALA A 35 -3.57 27.11 4.81
N THR A 36 -3.23 26.39 3.72
CA THR A 36 -3.06 26.98 2.38
C THR A 36 -4.38 27.16 1.62
N HIS A 37 -5.53 26.82 2.20
CA HIS A 37 -6.83 26.92 1.54
C HIS A 37 -6.85 26.25 0.15
N ASP A 38 -6.25 25.05 0.06
CA ASP A 38 -6.14 24.27 -1.18
C ASP A 38 -5.36 24.94 -2.33
N LEU A 39 -4.61 26.02 -2.07
CA LEU A 39 -3.76 26.68 -3.07
C LEU A 39 -2.61 25.79 -3.58
N LEU A 40 -2.27 24.74 -2.84
CA LEU A 40 -1.25 23.76 -3.23
C LEU A 40 -1.92 22.42 -3.61
N PRO A 41 -2.43 22.27 -4.84
CA PRO A 41 -3.18 21.08 -5.25
C PRO A 41 -2.32 19.81 -5.21
N VAL A 42 -1.00 19.97 -5.34
CA VAL A 42 -0.03 18.88 -5.32
C VAL A 42 0.00 18.12 -3.98
N LEU A 43 -0.45 18.75 -2.87
CA LEU A 43 -0.59 18.07 -1.59
C LEU A 43 -1.66 16.96 -1.63
N ALA A 44 -2.61 17.02 -2.56
CA ALA A 44 -3.61 15.97 -2.73
C ALA A 44 -2.97 14.64 -3.16
N GLU A 45 -1.86 14.67 -3.90
CA GLU A 45 -1.16 13.45 -4.32
C GLU A 45 -0.54 12.71 -3.13
N ARG A 46 0.02 13.44 -2.16
CA ARG A 46 0.57 12.88 -0.92
C ARG A 46 -0.51 12.33 0.02
N ILE A 47 -1.71 12.92 -0.02
CA ILE A 47 -2.88 12.54 0.79
C ILE A 47 -3.64 11.35 0.19
N ASP A 48 -3.42 11.01 -1.08
CA ASP A 48 -4.09 9.88 -1.72
C ASP A 48 -3.39 8.56 -1.34
N PRO A 49 -4.04 7.68 -0.53
CA PRO A 49 -3.45 6.40 -0.18
C PRO A 49 -3.25 5.50 -1.40
N SER A 50 -4.03 5.66 -2.47
CA SER A 50 -3.87 4.90 -3.71
C SER A 50 -2.54 5.22 -4.39
N ARG A 51 -2.16 6.51 -4.40
CA ARG A 51 -0.86 6.95 -4.94
C ARG A 51 0.29 6.42 -4.13
N TYR A 52 0.14 6.38 -2.80
CA TYR A 52 1.14 5.78 -1.93
C TYR A 52 1.34 4.30 -2.23
N LEU A 53 0.26 3.52 -2.33
CA LEU A 53 0.32 2.09 -2.62
C LEU A 53 0.88 1.79 -4.03
N GLN A 54 0.50 2.57 -5.03
CA GLN A 54 1.03 2.46 -6.40
C GLN A 54 2.52 2.77 -6.52
N SER A 55 3.02 3.72 -5.73
CA SER A 55 4.42 4.16 -5.81
C SER A 55 5.38 3.32 -4.97
N THR A 56 4.89 2.69 -3.90
CA THR A 56 5.73 1.96 -2.94
C THR A 56 5.54 0.44 -2.98
N GLY A 57 4.38 -0.03 -3.43
CA GLY A 57 4.03 -1.43 -3.50
C GLY A 57 3.82 -1.91 -4.94
N PRO A 58 3.56 -3.22 -5.11
CA PRO A 58 3.23 -3.79 -6.42
C PRO A 58 1.79 -3.50 -6.87
N PHE A 59 1.08 -2.56 -6.24
CA PHE A 59 -0.37 -2.40 -6.33
C PHE A 59 -0.78 -1.39 -7.41
N ALA A 60 -0.67 -1.74 -8.69
CA ALA A 60 -1.03 -0.89 -9.82
C ALA A 60 -2.50 -0.41 -9.74
N ASP A 61 -3.43 -1.32 -9.43
CA ASP A 61 -4.87 -1.02 -9.26
C ASP A 61 -5.25 -0.81 -7.79
N SER A 62 -4.53 0.10 -7.12
CA SER A 62 -4.76 0.43 -5.71
C SER A 62 -6.17 0.94 -5.38
N PRO A 63 -6.84 1.76 -6.21
CA PRO A 63 -8.20 2.21 -5.91
C PRO A 63 -9.20 1.05 -5.74
N GLU A 64 -9.20 0.09 -6.66
CA GLU A 64 -10.06 -1.08 -6.58
C GLU A 64 -9.68 -1.99 -5.41
N LEU A 65 -8.38 -2.16 -5.14
CA LEU A 65 -7.91 -2.90 -3.98
C LEU A 65 -8.46 -2.30 -2.67
N LEU A 66 -8.34 -0.99 -2.49
CA LEU A 66 -8.84 -0.29 -1.30
C LEU A 66 -10.37 -0.39 -1.17
N GLU A 67 -11.11 -0.29 -2.28
CA GLU A 67 -12.57 -0.45 -2.29
C GLU A 67 -13.01 -1.87 -1.88
N VAL A 68 -12.34 -2.89 -2.43
CA VAL A 68 -12.60 -4.29 -2.07
C VAL A 68 -12.26 -4.55 -0.62
N MET A 69 -11.13 -4.03 -0.13
CA MET A 69 -10.73 -4.16 1.27
C MET A 69 -11.74 -3.53 2.21
N ALA A 70 -12.18 -2.30 1.93
CA ALA A 70 -13.21 -1.62 2.71
C ALA A 70 -14.52 -2.41 2.73
N SER A 71 -14.95 -2.92 1.58
CA SER A 71 -16.20 -3.68 1.43
C SER A 71 -16.18 -5.04 2.15
N HIS A 72 -15.00 -5.63 2.33
CA HIS A 72 -14.84 -6.96 2.92
C HIS A 72 -14.20 -6.95 4.31
N GLY A 73 -13.97 -5.77 4.89
CA GLY A 73 -13.37 -5.61 6.23
C GLY A 73 -11.89 -6.03 6.31
N ALA A 74 -11.16 -5.97 5.20
CA ALA A 74 -9.73 -6.26 5.19
C ALA A 74 -8.92 -5.05 5.65
N VAL A 75 -7.80 -5.32 6.33
CA VAL A 75 -6.93 -4.31 6.93
C VAL A 75 -5.51 -4.49 6.43
N LEU A 76 -4.89 -3.39 6.02
CA LEU A 76 -3.46 -3.31 5.73
C LEU A 76 -2.71 -2.92 7.01
N SER A 77 -1.63 -3.61 7.31
CA SER A 77 -0.82 -3.40 8.52
C SER A 77 0.67 -3.51 8.21
N GLY A 78 1.48 -3.34 9.26
CA GLY A 78 2.92 -3.42 9.19
C GLY A 78 3.58 -2.07 8.93
N SER A 79 4.91 -2.10 8.88
CA SER A 79 5.73 -0.89 8.77
C SER A 79 5.50 -0.13 7.45
N ARG A 80 5.26 -0.83 6.33
CA ARG A 80 4.88 -0.17 5.07
C ARG A 80 3.50 0.49 5.12
N ALA A 81 2.54 -0.10 5.83
CA ALA A 81 1.26 0.58 6.05
C ALA A 81 1.44 1.86 6.89
N LEU A 82 2.30 1.79 7.92
CA LEU A 82 2.57 2.91 8.82
C LEU A 82 3.33 4.05 8.12
N GLU A 83 4.20 3.75 7.16
CA GLU A 83 5.01 4.72 6.41
C GLU A 83 4.16 5.79 5.71
N TYR A 84 2.95 5.42 5.25
CA TYR A 84 1.99 6.38 4.74
C TYR A 84 1.64 7.49 5.75
N PHE A 85 1.45 7.11 7.02
CA PHE A 85 1.08 8.02 8.10
C PHE A 85 2.29 8.72 8.69
N VAL A 86 3.38 8.00 8.88
CA VAL A 86 4.61 8.43 9.56
C VAL A 86 5.82 8.03 8.70
N PRO A 87 6.35 8.95 7.88
CA PRO A 87 7.52 8.68 7.05
C PRO A 87 8.75 8.26 7.86
N GLY A 88 9.54 7.32 7.32
CA GLY A 88 10.71 6.73 7.97
C GLY A 88 10.39 5.58 8.94
N SER A 89 9.17 5.03 8.90
CA SER A 89 8.77 3.89 9.75
C SER A 89 8.97 2.53 9.09
N SER A 90 9.32 2.50 7.79
CA SER A 90 9.62 1.30 7.02
C SER A 90 11.07 1.27 6.52
N THR A 91 11.49 0.09 6.08
CA THR A 91 12.78 -0.14 5.42
C THR A 91 12.55 -0.83 4.07
N ASN A 92 13.59 -0.91 3.23
CA ASN A 92 13.51 -1.64 1.96
C ASN A 92 13.16 -3.13 2.14
N ASN A 93 13.42 -3.70 3.31
CA ASN A 93 13.13 -5.11 3.64
C ASN A 93 11.77 -5.29 4.32
N SER A 94 11.03 -4.21 4.59
CA SER A 94 9.69 -4.31 5.15
C SER A 94 8.75 -4.99 4.17
N ASP A 95 7.86 -5.82 4.68
CA ASP A 95 6.80 -6.53 3.96
C ASP A 95 5.46 -5.79 4.02
N TRP A 96 4.44 -6.39 3.40
CA TRP A 96 3.06 -5.93 3.42
C TRP A 96 2.17 -6.99 4.05
N ASP A 97 1.45 -6.61 5.11
CA ASP A 97 0.56 -7.52 5.83
C ASP A 97 -0.90 -7.17 5.56
N PHE A 98 -1.64 -8.13 5.00
CA PHE A 98 -3.10 -8.02 4.81
C PHE A 98 -3.82 -8.98 5.73
N TYR A 99 -4.70 -8.44 6.57
CA TYR A 99 -5.62 -9.22 7.40
C TYR A 99 -7.00 -9.21 6.76
N VAL A 100 -7.55 -10.39 6.51
CA VAL A 100 -8.86 -10.56 5.88
C VAL A 100 -9.76 -11.35 6.82
N PRO A 101 -11.05 -10.98 6.98
CA PRO A 101 -11.97 -11.79 7.76
C PRO A 101 -12.01 -13.25 7.29
N PRO A 102 -12.20 -14.23 8.19
CA PRO A 102 -12.15 -15.65 7.89
C PRO A 102 -13.45 -16.14 7.20
N MET A 103 -13.90 -15.40 6.18
CA MET A 103 -15.08 -15.68 5.38
C MET A 103 -14.63 -15.92 3.94
N LEU A 104 -15.04 -17.05 3.37
CA LEU A 104 -14.62 -17.44 2.02
C LEU A 104 -14.86 -16.35 0.96
N PRO A 105 -16.02 -15.65 0.93
CA PRO A 105 -16.23 -14.55 -0.01
C PRO A 105 -15.20 -13.41 0.15
N SER A 106 -14.89 -13.01 1.39
CA SER A 106 -13.90 -11.97 1.68
C SER A 106 -12.50 -12.39 1.24
N ILE A 107 -12.10 -13.63 1.54
CA ILE A 107 -10.80 -14.17 1.15
C ILE A 107 -10.65 -14.17 -0.38
N ILE A 108 -11.66 -14.68 -1.10
CA ILE A 108 -11.63 -14.73 -2.57
C ILE A 108 -11.60 -13.32 -3.17
N ALA A 109 -12.46 -12.41 -2.70
CA ALA A 109 -12.54 -11.06 -3.23
C ALA A 109 -11.21 -10.30 -3.05
N VAL A 110 -10.66 -10.32 -1.83
CA VAL A 110 -9.40 -9.61 -1.54
C VAL A 110 -8.22 -10.25 -2.27
N LYS A 111 -8.15 -11.59 -2.35
CA LYS A 111 -7.11 -12.28 -3.13
C LYS A 111 -7.16 -11.86 -4.60
N ASN A 112 -8.34 -11.87 -5.22
CA ASN A 112 -8.49 -11.50 -6.63
C ASN A 112 -8.12 -10.03 -6.87
N ALA A 113 -8.49 -9.13 -5.94
CA ALA A 113 -8.10 -7.72 -6.02
C ALA A 113 -6.58 -7.54 -5.90
N LEU A 114 -5.93 -8.28 -5.00
CA LEU A 114 -4.47 -8.29 -4.89
C LEU A 114 -3.80 -8.79 -6.18
N GLU A 115 -4.28 -9.89 -6.75
CA GLU A 115 -3.78 -10.43 -8.02
C GLU A 115 -3.94 -9.42 -9.17
N LYS A 116 -5.13 -8.84 -9.30
CA LYS A 116 -5.41 -7.80 -10.28
C LYS A 116 -4.53 -6.57 -10.10
N SER A 117 -4.23 -6.21 -8.85
CA SER A 117 -3.35 -5.09 -8.54
C SER A 117 -1.88 -5.37 -8.87
N GLY A 118 -1.47 -6.63 -9.06
CA GLY A 118 -0.10 -7.00 -9.43
C GLY A 118 0.61 -7.97 -8.46
N VAL A 119 -0.08 -8.44 -7.43
CA VAL A 119 0.47 -9.42 -6.49
C VAL A 119 0.47 -10.82 -7.11
N ALA A 120 1.64 -11.44 -7.21
CA ALA A 120 1.76 -12.85 -7.56
C ALA A 120 1.76 -13.70 -6.27
N PHE A 121 0.75 -14.55 -6.11
CA PHE A 121 0.72 -15.51 -5.00
C PHE A 121 1.54 -16.75 -5.36
N GLU A 122 2.38 -17.21 -4.41
CA GLU A 122 3.11 -18.47 -4.53
C GLU A 122 2.12 -19.62 -4.68
N SER A 123 2.25 -20.39 -5.76
CA SER A 123 1.47 -21.61 -5.95
C SER A 123 1.88 -22.69 -4.95
N SER A 124 0.99 -23.65 -4.68
CA SER A 124 1.31 -24.80 -3.84
C SER A 124 2.54 -25.57 -4.33
N LEU A 125 2.71 -25.66 -5.66
CA LEU A 125 3.86 -26.33 -6.29
C LEU A 125 5.16 -25.56 -6.04
N GLU A 126 5.16 -24.24 -6.23
CA GLU A 126 6.33 -23.39 -5.97
C GLU A 126 6.74 -23.45 -4.50
N SER A 127 5.75 -23.41 -3.61
CA SER A 127 5.96 -23.53 -2.17
C SER A 127 6.56 -24.89 -1.80
N ALA A 128 6.06 -25.98 -2.38
CA ALA A 128 6.58 -27.32 -2.20
C ALA A 128 8.03 -27.44 -2.73
N ALA A 129 8.29 -26.94 -3.94
CA ALA A 129 9.60 -26.96 -4.57
C ALA A 129 10.64 -26.15 -3.76
N ARG A 130 10.24 -24.98 -3.25
CA ARG A 130 11.09 -24.17 -2.37
C ARG A 130 11.43 -24.91 -1.07
N LYS A 131 10.44 -25.48 -0.40
CA LYS A 131 10.66 -26.25 0.83
C LYS A 131 11.54 -27.49 0.60
N LEU A 132 11.38 -28.18 -0.54
CA LEU A 132 12.26 -29.31 -0.92
C LEU A 132 13.71 -28.85 -1.09
N ARG A 133 13.95 -27.72 -1.77
CA ARG A 133 15.29 -27.15 -1.94
C ARG A 133 15.94 -26.75 -0.60
N GLU A 134 15.17 -26.16 0.30
CA GLU A 134 15.68 -25.65 1.58
C GLU A 134 15.86 -26.73 2.64
N LYS A 135 14.95 -27.72 2.69
CA LYS A 135 14.84 -28.66 3.81
C LYS A 135 15.03 -30.13 3.44
N SER A 136 15.23 -30.44 2.15
CA SER A 136 15.39 -31.81 1.61
C SER A 136 14.23 -32.77 1.86
N GLU A 137 13.14 -32.34 2.50
CA GLU A 137 11.93 -33.14 2.74
C GLU A 137 10.68 -32.25 2.75
N VAL A 138 9.60 -32.71 2.10
CA VAL A 138 8.29 -32.05 2.10
C VAL A 138 7.18 -33.10 2.21
N ILE A 139 6.28 -32.89 3.16
CA ILE A 139 5.03 -33.66 3.29
C ILE A 139 3.91 -32.85 2.62
N LEU A 140 3.34 -33.40 1.55
CA LEU A 140 2.17 -32.83 0.87
C LEU A 140 0.91 -33.56 1.35
N ASN A 141 -0.11 -32.81 1.76
CA ASN A 141 -1.42 -33.39 2.04
C ASN A 141 -2.30 -33.46 0.78
N GLN A 142 -3.41 -34.21 0.88
CA GLN A 142 -4.31 -34.45 -0.25
C GLN A 142 -4.84 -33.15 -0.89
N ASN A 143 -5.11 -32.12 -0.09
CA ASN A 143 -5.60 -30.82 -0.57
C ASN A 143 -4.52 -30.06 -1.36
N GLN A 144 -3.25 -30.19 -0.96
CA GLN A 144 -2.13 -29.56 -1.67
C GLN A 144 -1.84 -30.26 -3.00
N ILE A 145 -1.99 -31.59 -3.08
CA ILE A 145 -1.77 -32.36 -4.32
C ILE A 145 -2.80 -31.97 -5.39
N VAL A 146 -4.08 -31.83 -5.03
CA VAL A 146 -5.14 -31.44 -5.97
C VAL A 146 -4.92 -30.02 -6.52
N SER A 147 -4.32 -29.12 -5.74
CA SER A 147 -4.02 -27.74 -6.17
C SER A 147 -2.80 -27.60 -7.11
N ILE A 148 -2.08 -28.70 -7.37
CA ILE A 148 -0.90 -28.75 -8.27
C ILE A 148 -1.28 -29.29 -9.66
N ALA A 149 -2.37 -30.05 -9.76
CA ALA A 149 -2.78 -30.79 -10.97
C ALA A 149 -3.63 -29.96 -11.94
#